data_AF-A0AAN7SDK0-F1
#
_entry.id   AF-A0AAN7SDK0-F1
#
_cell.length_a   1.000
_cell.length_b   1.000
_cell.length_c   1.000
_cell.angle_alpha   90.00
_cell.angle_beta   90.00
_cell.angle_gamma   90.00
#
_symmetry.space_group_name_H-M   'P 1'
#
loop_
_entity.id
_entity.type
_entity.pdbx_description
1 polymer ?
#
loop_
_entity_poly.entity_id
_entity_poly.type
_entity_poly.pdbx_seq_one_letter_code
_entity_poly.pdbx_strand_id
1 'polypeptide(L)'
;MNKAAKNLQLFYSNLVHTTCLAHALNCLAEVVRIEFPLVNSLINTGKKVFLKAPSRIEVFREKVKDVALPPQPILTRSGSWVEAALYYCEHYAEFKEIVNDFDPSCAQSVADCQSALKNYGLSSQLSYIKSHFSDIPDIIKKLETQNLLLTESLGLIENFQKTIDANKGDACKKIHKIE
;
A
#
# COMPACT_ATOMS: atom_id res chain seq x y z
N MET A 1 -20.06 9.48 3.72
CA MET A 1 -20.67 10.46 4.67
C MET A 1 -21.60 11.48 4.00
N ASN A 2 -21.47 11.76 2.69
CA ASN A 2 -22.31 12.73 1.96
C ASN A 2 -23.83 12.56 2.14
N LYS A 3 -24.36 11.32 2.11
CA LYS A 3 -25.80 11.07 2.29
C LYS A 3 -26.32 11.51 3.67
N ALA A 4 -25.54 11.22 4.72
CA ALA A 4 -25.88 11.64 6.09
C ALA A 4 -25.83 13.17 6.23
N ALA A 5 -24.79 13.81 5.68
CA ALA A 5 -24.67 15.26 5.70
C ALA A 5 -25.86 15.97 5.01
N LYS A 6 -26.32 15.46 3.86
CA LYS A 6 -27.51 15.97 3.16
C LYS A 6 -28.77 15.89 4.02
N ASN A 7 -28.97 14.78 4.74
CA ASN A 7 -30.12 14.65 5.63
C ASN A 7 -30.02 15.60 6.84
N LEU A 8 -28.81 15.84 7.36
CA LEU A 8 -28.59 16.74 8.49
C LEU A 8 -28.78 18.22 8.11
N GLN A 9 -28.56 18.61 6.86
CA GLN A 9 -28.79 20.00 6.40
C GLN A 9 -30.24 20.46 6.55
N LEU A 10 -31.21 19.53 6.58
CA LEU A 10 -32.62 19.86 6.87
C LEU A 10 -32.79 20.47 8.27
N PHE A 11 -31.97 20.03 9.23
CA PHE A 11 -31.99 20.51 10.62
C PHE A 11 -30.95 21.60 10.89
N TYR A 12 -29.87 21.62 10.10
CA TYR A 12 -28.75 22.54 10.24
C TYR A 12 -28.46 23.23 8.91
N SER A 13 -29.19 24.31 8.63
CA SER A 13 -29.15 25.02 7.33
C SER A 13 -27.78 25.60 6.96
N ASN A 14 -26.91 25.85 7.95
CA ASN A 14 -25.56 26.37 7.75
C ASN A 14 -24.47 25.28 7.81
N LEU A 15 -24.83 23.99 7.81
CA LEU A 15 -23.87 22.89 7.89
C LEU A 15 -23.06 22.77 6.59
N VAL A 16 -21.75 22.95 6.73
CA VAL A 16 -20.76 22.69 5.67
C VAL A 16 -20.14 21.32 5.92
N HIS A 17 -20.30 20.41 4.97
CA HIS A 17 -19.63 19.10 5.00
C HIS A 17 -18.40 19.12 4.10
N THR A 18 -17.24 18.78 4.67
CA THR A 18 -15.99 18.64 3.95
C THR A 18 -15.48 17.21 4.09
N THR A 19 -15.01 16.63 2.98
CA THR A 19 -14.34 15.32 3.03
C THR A 19 -12.93 15.49 3.58
N CYS A 20 -12.55 14.66 4.55
CA CYS A 20 -11.19 14.64 5.09
C CYS A 20 -10.18 14.21 4.00
N LEU A 21 -9.11 14.99 3.80
CA LEU A 21 -8.07 14.69 2.82
C LEU A 21 -7.36 13.35 3.11
N ALA A 22 -7.10 13.04 4.37
CA ALA A 22 -6.54 11.75 4.78
C ALA A 22 -7.48 10.59 4.40
N HIS A 23 -8.80 10.79 4.50
CA HIS A 23 -9.78 9.78 4.06
C HIS A 23 -9.74 9.61 2.54
N ALA A 24 -9.69 10.70 1.78
CA ALA A 24 -9.58 10.65 0.32
C ALA A 24 -8.33 9.90 -0.15
N LEU A 25 -7.17 10.14 0.48
CA LEU A 25 -5.94 9.41 0.17
C LEU A 25 -5.97 7.93 0.59
N ASN A 26 -6.64 7.60 1.70
CA ASN A 26 -6.86 6.19 2.04
C ASN A 26 -7.73 5.48 0.99
N CYS A 27 -8.77 6.14 0.47
CA CYS A 27 -9.56 5.61 -0.64
C CYS A 27 -8.70 5.44 -1.91
N LEU A 28 -7.80 6.38 -2.20
CA LEU A 28 -6.87 6.24 -3.32
C LEU A 28 -5.93 5.04 -3.13
N ALA A 29 -5.34 4.86 -1.95
CA ALA A 29 -4.49 3.71 -1.64
C ALA A 29 -5.23 2.37 -1.85
N GLU A 30 -6.53 2.34 -1.53
CA GLU A 30 -7.38 1.18 -1.77
C GLU A 30 -7.61 0.91 -3.26
N VAL A 31 -7.84 1.95 -4.06
CA VAL A 31 -7.93 1.82 -5.53
C VAL A 31 -6.61 1.30 -6.10
N VAL A 32 -5.47 1.83 -5.65
CA VAL A 32 -4.13 1.33 -6.04
C VAL A 32 -4.02 -0.16 -5.73
N ARG A 33 -4.36 -0.58 -4.51
CA ARG A 33 -4.34 -1.99 -4.11
C ARG A 33 -5.15 -2.89 -5.05
N ILE A 34 -6.34 -2.45 -5.47
CA ILE A 34 -7.23 -3.20 -6.35
C ILE A 34 -6.64 -3.33 -7.77
N GLU A 35 -6.00 -2.28 -8.30
CA GLU A 35 -5.40 -2.29 -9.63
C GLU A 35 -4.11 -3.14 -9.73
N PHE A 36 -3.49 -3.50 -8.60
CA PHE A 36 -2.26 -4.33 -8.57
C PHE A 36 -2.49 -5.70 -7.88
N PRO A 37 -3.29 -6.61 -8.47
CA PRO A 37 -3.64 -7.88 -7.86
C PRO A 37 -2.43 -8.82 -7.64
N LEU A 38 -1.39 -8.73 -8.48
CA LEU A 38 -0.17 -9.53 -8.31
C LEU A 38 0.60 -9.11 -7.05
N VAL A 39 0.77 -7.79 -6.86
CA VAL A 39 1.41 -7.23 -5.66
C VAL A 39 0.57 -7.54 -4.43
N ASN A 40 -0.76 -7.43 -4.54
CA ASN A 40 -1.67 -7.80 -3.46
C ASN A 40 -1.55 -9.29 -3.09
N SER A 41 -1.39 -10.19 -4.08
CA SER A 41 -1.15 -11.61 -3.85
C SER A 41 0.17 -11.86 -3.12
N LEU A 42 1.25 -11.20 -3.55
CA LEU A 42 2.56 -11.27 -2.88
C LEU A 42 2.45 -10.83 -1.42
N ILE A 43 1.86 -9.66 -1.15
CA ILE A 43 1.75 -9.11 0.21
C ILE A 43 0.92 -10.05 1.11
N ASN A 44 -0.16 -10.61 0.60
CA ASN A 44 -1.03 -11.53 1.35
C ASN A 44 -0.38 -12.88 1.67
N THR A 45 0.54 -13.35 0.82
CA THR A 45 1.21 -14.66 0.97
C THR A 45 2.55 -14.54 1.67
N GLY A 46 3.32 -13.48 1.43
CA GLY A 46 4.69 -13.36 1.87
C GLY A 46 4.86 -13.30 3.39
N LYS A 47 3.98 -12.60 4.12
CA LYS A 47 4.01 -12.69 5.60
C LYS A 47 3.61 -14.09 6.10
N LYS A 48 2.64 -14.75 5.46
CA LYS A 48 2.15 -16.06 5.88
C LYS A 48 3.25 -17.12 5.83
N VAL A 49 4.25 -16.95 4.96
CA VAL A 49 5.46 -17.80 4.96
C VAL A 49 6.10 -17.82 6.34
N PHE A 50 6.23 -16.68 7.02
CA PHE A 50 6.93 -16.60 8.32
C PHE A 50 6.01 -16.75 9.53
N LEU A 51 4.69 -16.73 9.32
CA LEU A 51 3.70 -16.79 10.40
C LEU A 51 3.79 -18.15 11.11
N LYS A 52 4.07 -18.12 12.41
CA LYS A 52 4.23 -19.31 13.28
C LYS A 52 5.32 -20.30 12.79
N ALA A 53 6.36 -19.80 12.12
CA ALA A 53 7.46 -20.63 11.62
C ALA A 53 8.82 -20.09 12.05
N PRO A 54 9.26 -20.38 13.29
CA PRO A 54 10.53 -19.89 13.82
C PRO A 54 11.73 -20.26 12.94
N SER A 55 11.78 -21.49 12.43
CA SER A 55 12.86 -21.95 11.56
C SER A 55 13.00 -21.12 10.28
N ARG A 56 11.90 -20.72 9.64
CA ARG A 56 11.93 -19.86 8.45
C ARG A 56 12.32 -18.42 8.81
N ILE A 57 11.94 -17.94 10.00
CA ILE A 57 12.37 -16.63 10.51
C ILE A 57 13.88 -16.62 10.77
N GLU A 58 14.43 -17.69 11.32
CA GLU A 58 15.88 -17.85 11.55
C GLU A 58 16.64 -17.80 10.23
N VAL A 59 16.24 -18.62 9.24
CA VAL A 59 16.84 -18.60 7.88
C VAL A 59 16.77 -17.20 7.26
N PHE A 60 15.64 -16.50 7.40
CA PHE A 60 15.52 -15.13 6.88
C PHE A 60 16.52 -14.18 7.53
N ARG A 61 16.64 -14.20 8.86
CA ARG A 61 17.55 -13.33 9.63
C ARG A 61 19.03 -13.65 9.40
N GLU A 62 19.36 -14.91 9.12
CA GLU A 62 20.71 -15.33 8.79
C GLU A 62 21.14 -14.85 7.40
N LYS A 63 20.24 -14.94 6.41
CA LYS A 63 20.51 -14.53 5.03
C LYS A 63 20.48 -13.02 4.81
N VAL A 64 19.59 -12.32 5.51
CA VAL A 64 19.42 -10.87 5.36
C VAL A 64 19.53 -10.22 6.72
N LYS A 65 20.74 -9.73 7.02
CA LYS A 65 21.02 -9.01 8.27
C LYS A 65 20.34 -7.65 8.28
N ASP A 66 19.82 -7.28 9.44
CA ASP A 66 19.23 -5.96 9.72
C ASP A 66 18.01 -5.56 8.88
N VAL A 67 17.40 -6.50 8.15
CA VAL A 67 16.12 -6.29 7.46
C VAL A 67 14.97 -6.84 8.30
N ALA A 68 13.94 -6.03 8.49
CA ALA A 68 12.74 -6.45 9.22
C ALA A 68 11.99 -7.54 8.44
N LEU A 69 11.24 -8.39 9.14
CA LEU A 69 10.35 -9.35 8.47
C LEU A 69 9.27 -8.62 7.65
N PRO A 70 8.71 -9.26 6.61
CA PRO A 70 7.69 -8.63 5.79
C PRO A 70 6.50 -8.10 6.60
N PRO A 71 6.09 -6.84 6.37
CA PRO A 71 5.03 -6.21 7.14
C PRO A 71 3.67 -6.83 6.81
N GLN A 72 2.71 -6.67 7.73
CA GLN A 72 1.30 -6.94 7.45
C GLN A 72 0.56 -5.63 7.27
N PRO A 73 -0.13 -5.45 6.13
CA PRO A 73 -1.06 -4.34 6.01
C PRO A 73 -2.15 -4.44 7.09
N ILE A 74 -2.45 -3.30 7.71
CA ILE A 74 -3.59 -3.13 8.58
C ILE A 74 -4.82 -2.97 7.67
N LEU A 75 -5.77 -3.89 7.77
CA LEU A 75 -6.95 -3.94 6.89
C LEU A 75 -7.75 -2.63 6.87
N THR A 76 -7.78 -1.91 7.98
CA THR A 76 -8.52 -0.65 8.13
C THR A 76 -7.73 0.59 7.70
N ARG A 77 -6.46 0.46 7.29
CA ARG A 77 -5.59 1.57 6.89
C ARG A 77 -4.86 1.22 5.60
N SER A 78 -5.49 1.48 4.45
CA SER A 78 -4.97 1.12 3.12
C SER A 78 -3.59 1.74 2.80
N GLY A 79 -3.19 2.83 3.47
CA GLY A 79 -1.82 3.34 3.40
C GLY A 79 -0.74 2.32 3.80
N SER A 80 -1.03 1.43 4.76
CA SER A 80 -0.09 0.37 5.18
C SER A 80 0.13 -0.71 4.11
N TRP A 81 -0.79 -0.85 3.15
CA TRP A 81 -0.58 -1.73 2.00
C TRP A 81 0.50 -1.18 1.06
N VAL A 82 0.51 0.14 0.86
CA VAL A 82 1.54 0.81 0.06
C VAL A 82 2.90 0.67 0.74
N GLU A 83 3.00 0.88 2.06
CA GLU A 83 4.23 0.62 2.82
C GLU A 83 4.74 -0.81 2.62
N ALA A 84 3.85 -1.81 2.63
CA ALA A 84 4.23 -3.19 2.36
C ALA A 84 4.72 -3.39 0.92
N ALA A 85 4.10 -2.77 -0.08
CA ALA A 85 4.58 -2.82 -1.45
C ALA A 85 5.97 -2.19 -1.59
N LEU A 86 6.25 -1.08 -0.89
CA LEU A 86 7.57 -0.45 -0.88
C LEU A 86 8.64 -1.38 -0.28
N TYR A 87 8.33 -2.04 0.85
CA TYR A 87 9.20 -3.05 1.46
C TYR A 87 9.57 -4.16 0.46
N TYR A 88 8.57 -4.73 -0.22
CA TYR A 88 8.83 -5.79 -1.19
C TYR A 88 9.58 -5.29 -2.42
N CYS A 89 9.39 -4.03 -2.82
CA CYS A 89 10.16 -3.44 -3.91
C CYS A 89 11.64 -3.28 -3.54
N GLU A 90 11.92 -2.93 -2.29
CA GLU A 90 13.28 -2.70 -1.79
C GLU A 90 14.05 -4.00 -1.55
N HIS A 91 13.38 -5.03 -1.04
CA HIS A 91 13.99 -6.32 -0.69
C HIS A 91 13.58 -7.46 -1.62
N TYR A 92 13.19 -7.16 -2.86
CA TYR A 92 12.57 -8.14 -3.77
C TYR A 92 13.49 -9.33 -4.04
N ALA A 93 14.77 -9.06 -4.31
CA ALA A 93 15.73 -10.07 -4.74
C ALA A 93 16.02 -11.06 -3.60
N GLU A 94 16.38 -10.53 -2.42
CA GLU A 94 16.72 -11.33 -1.24
C GLU A 94 15.50 -12.11 -0.75
N PHE A 95 14.33 -11.46 -0.69
CA PHE A 95 13.09 -12.13 -0.32
C PHE A 95 12.76 -13.30 -1.25
N LYS A 96 12.89 -13.07 -2.57
CA LYS A 96 12.61 -14.09 -3.58
C LYS A 96 13.57 -15.27 -3.47
N GLU A 97 14.85 -15.03 -3.24
CA GLU A 97 15.85 -16.07 -3.03
C GLU A 97 15.49 -16.94 -1.82
N ILE A 98 15.27 -16.32 -0.65
CA ILE A 98 14.94 -17.02 0.60
C ILE A 98 13.68 -17.89 0.45
N VAL A 99 12.61 -17.33 -0.14
CA VAL A 99 11.34 -18.06 -0.26
C VAL A 99 11.44 -19.22 -1.25
N ASN A 100 12.27 -19.11 -2.29
CA ASN A 100 12.48 -20.19 -3.26
C ASN A 100 13.33 -21.34 -2.69
N ASP A 101 14.12 -21.11 -1.64
CA ASP A 101 14.87 -22.16 -0.95
C ASP A 101 14.00 -23.01 -0.03
N PHE A 102 12.80 -22.54 0.33
CA PHE A 102 11.87 -23.33 1.14
C PHE A 102 11.17 -24.41 0.30
N ASP A 103 11.00 -25.60 0.89
CA ASP A 103 10.23 -26.68 0.27
C ASP A 103 8.74 -26.27 0.14
N PRO A 104 8.16 -26.21 -1.08
CA PRO A 104 6.75 -25.87 -1.27
C PRO A 104 5.78 -26.86 -0.61
N SER A 105 6.21 -28.10 -0.34
CA SER A 105 5.38 -29.12 0.31
C SER A 105 5.20 -28.89 1.81
N CYS A 106 6.08 -28.09 2.44
CA CYS A 106 6.08 -27.90 3.90
C CYS A 106 4.93 -27.00 4.39
N ALA A 107 4.39 -26.13 3.54
CA ALA A 107 3.26 -25.27 3.85
C ALA A 107 2.64 -24.67 2.58
N GLN A 108 1.30 -24.61 2.52
CA GLN A 108 0.58 -23.96 1.43
C GLN A 108 1.00 -22.51 1.22
N SER A 109 1.30 -21.78 2.31
CA SER A 109 1.77 -20.40 2.23
C SER A 109 3.09 -20.23 1.48
N VAL A 110 3.97 -21.24 1.52
CA VAL A 110 5.24 -21.24 0.76
C VAL A 110 4.94 -21.45 -0.72
N ALA A 111 4.16 -22.46 -1.06
CA ALA A 111 3.76 -22.73 -2.45
C ALA A 111 3.02 -21.54 -3.09
N ASP A 112 2.11 -20.90 -2.35
CA ASP A 112 1.36 -19.72 -2.82
C ASP A 112 2.30 -18.53 -3.06
N CYS A 113 3.23 -18.28 -2.13
CA CYS A 113 4.17 -17.18 -2.24
C CYS A 113 5.17 -17.38 -3.39
N GLN A 114 5.71 -18.59 -3.55
CA GLN A 114 6.54 -18.95 -4.70
C GLN A 114 5.80 -18.77 -6.02
N SER A 115 4.52 -19.15 -6.06
CA SER A 115 3.67 -18.93 -7.25
C SER A 115 3.47 -17.44 -7.55
N ALA A 116 3.26 -16.61 -6.52
CA ALA A 116 3.21 -15.16 -6.69
C ALA A 116 4.54 -14.60 -7.24
N LEU A 117 5.68 -15.06 -6.73
CA LEU A 117 7.03 -14.62 -7.12
C LEU A 117 7.46 -15.03 -8.54
N LYS A 118 6.79 -16.02 -9.15
CA LYS A 118 7.03 -16.46 -10.54
C LYS A 118 6.44 -15.50 -11.59
N ASN A 119 5.57 -14.58 -11.20
CA ASN A 119 4.93 -13.66 -12.15
C ASN A 119 5.92 -12.61 -12.67
N TYR A 120 6.19 -12.64 -13.97
CA TYR A 120 7.16 -11.74 -14.64
C TYR A 120 6.85 -10.23 -14.46
N GLY A 121 5.57 -9.86 -14.35
CA GLY A 121 5.16 -8.46 -14.17
C GLY A 121 5.31 -7.91 -12.75
N LEU A 122 5.61 -8.75 -11.76
CA LEU A 122 5.58 -8.36 -10.35
C LEU A 122 6.61 -7.28 -10.01
N SER A 123 7.86 -7.46 -10.45
CA SER A 123 8.93 -6.48 -10.22
C SER A 123 8.62 -5.12 -10.85
N SER A 124 8.06 -5.12 -12.06
CA SER A 124 7.66 -3.90 -12.75
C SER A 124 6.49 -3.20 -12.05
N GLN A 125 5.51 -3.96 -11.53
CA GLN A 125 4.40 -3.39 -10.75
C GLN A 125 4.88 -2.81 -9.41
N LEU A 126 5.78 -3.49 -8.70
CA LEU A 126 6.39 -2.96 -7.47
C LEU A 126 7.13 -1.65 -7.73
N SER A 127 7.93 -1.62 -8.82
CA SER A 127 8.66 -0.41 -9.23
C SER A 127 7.71 0.73 -9.60
N TYR A 128 6.62 0.42 -10.29
CA TYR A 128 5.57 1.40 -10.58
C TYR A 128 4.96 1.96 -9.29
N ILE A 129 4.55 1.11 -8.35
CA ILE A 129 3.98 1.58 -7.08
C ILE A 129 4.97 2.50 -6.34
N LYS A 130 6.25 2.11 -6.30
CA LYS A 130 7.30 2.92 -5.68
C LYS A 130 7.47 4.29 -6.35
N SER A 131 7.44 4.36 -7.67
CA SER A 131 7.63 5.61 -8.40
C SER A 131 6.43 6.57 -8.34
N HIS A 132 5.20 6.05 -8.24
CA HIS A 132 3.99 6.86 -8.36
C HIS A 132 3.23 7.08 -7.03
N PHE A 133 3.39 6.19 -6.06
CA PHE A 133 2.54 6.17 -4.86
C PHE A 133 3.32 6.10 -3.54
N SER A 134 4.65 6.20 -3.56
CA SER A 134 5.48 6.09 -2.36
C SER A 134 5.20 7.15 -1.30
N ASP A 135 4.75 8.33 -1.69
CA ASP A 135 4.45 9.43 -0.77
C ASP A 135 3.12 9.26 0.00
N ILE A 136 2.22 8.37 -0.46
CA ILE A 136 0.87 8.23 0.11
C ILE A 136 0.89 8.01 1.63
N PRO A 137 1.66 7.05 2.17
CA PRO A 137 1.65 6.77 3.62
C PRO A 137 2.09 7.96 4.46
N ASP A 138 3.14 8.67 4.03
CA ASP A 138 3.68 9.83 4.73
C ASP A 138 2.73 11.02 4.66
N ILE A 139 2.08 11.25 3.53
CA ILE A 139 1.08 12.33 3.40
C ILE A 139 -0.12 12.03 4.30
N ILE A 140 -0.64 10.79 4.32
CA ILE A 140 -1.72 10.40 5.22
C ILE A 140 -1.31 10.66 6.68
N LYS A 141 -0.11 10.22 7.08
CA LYS A 141 0.40 10.43 8.44
C LYS A 141 0.49 11.91 8.80
N LYS A 142 0.94 12.77 7.89
CA LYS A 142 0.99 14.23 8.09
C LYS A 142 -0.41 14.83 8.25
N LEU A 143 -1.35 14.45 7.39
CA LEU A 143 -2.74 14.93 7.44
C LEU A 143 -3.51 14.45 8.68
N GLU A 144 -3.08 13.35 9.30
CA GLU A 144 -3.63 12.84 10.56
C GLU A 144 -3.07 13.57 11.80
N THR A 145 -2.04 14.42 11.65
CA THR A 145 -1.49 15.20 12.77
C THR A 145 -2.33 16.43 13.11
N GLN A 146 -2.25 16.87 14.37
CA GLN A 146 -2.91 18.09 14.83
C GLN A 146 -2.05 19.32 14.53
N ASN A 147 -2.71 20.47 14.36
CA ASN A 147 -2.08 21.78 14.11
C ASN A 147 -1.41 21.98 12.74
N LEU A 148 -1.66 21.10 11.77
CA LEU A 148 -1.28 21.36 10.37
C LEU A 148 -2.16 22.48 9.79
N LEU A 149 -1.56 23.50 9.18
CA LEU A 149 -2.33 24.57 8.56
C LEU A 149 -3.08 24.05 7.32
N LEU A 150 -4.26 24.62 7.05
CA LEU A 150 -5.04 24.24 5.87
C LEU A 150 -4.23 24.44 4.58
N THR A 151 -3.50 25.55 4.46
CA THR A 151 -2.64 25.85 3.31
C THR A 151 -1.55 24.81 3.11
N GLU A 152 -0.93 24.34 4.20
CA GLU A 152 0.07 23.27 4.16
C GLU A 152 -0.56 21.95 3.73
N SER A 153 -1.75 21.61 4.28
CA SER A 153 -2.48 20.39 3.93
C SER A 153 -2.88 20.34 2.45
N LEU A 154 -3.32 21.47 1.88
CA LEU A 154 -3.63 21.60 0.45
C LEU A 154 -2.35 21.48 -0.39
N GLY A 155 -1.26 22.12 0.04
CA GLY A 155 0.04 22.03 -0.64
C GLY A 155 0.58 20.59 -0.72
N LEU A 156 0.34 19.75 0.30
CA LEU A 156 0.70 18.32 0.26
C LEU A 156 -0.01 17.59 -0.90
N ILE A 157 -1.32 17.84 -1.08
CA ILE A 157 -2.12 17.20 -2.14
C ILE A 157 -1.74 17.74 -3.51
N GLU A 158 -1.53 19.04 -3.65
CA GLU A 158 -1.12 19.65 -4.93
C GLU A 158 0.25 19.13 -5.40
N ASN A 159 1.21 18.99 -4.48
CA ASN A 159 2.53 18.46 -4.81
C ASN A 159 2.48 16.97 -5.18
N PHE A 160 1.64 16.20 -4.48
CA PHE A 160 1.40 14.80 -4.83
C PHE A 160 0.76 14.66 -6.22
N GLN A 161 -0.24 15.47 -6.54
CA GLN A 161 -0.87 15.49 -7.86
C GLN A 161 0.15 15.80 -8.97
N LYS A 162 1.02 16.81 -8.78
CA LYS A 162 2.12 17.12 -9.72
C LYS A 162 3.07 15.95 -9.91
N THR A 163 3.38 15.21 -8.85
CA THR A 163 4.24 14.02 -8.90
C THR A 163 3.60 12.90 -9.73
N ILE A 164 2.30 12.68 -9.56
CA ILE A 164 1.55 11.71 -10.38
C ILE A 164 1.53 12.15 -11.85
N ASP A 165 1.23 13.43 -12.12
CA ASP A 165 1.07 13.95 -13.48
C ASP A 165 2.37 13.98 -14.28
N ALA A 166 3.50 14.26 -13.59
CA ALA A 166 4.83 14.22 -14.18
C ALA A 166 5.22 12.79 -14.60
N ASN A 167 4.79 11.80 -13.83
CA ASN A 167 5.05 10.39 -14.09
C ASN A 167 3.86 9.77 -14.86
N LYS A 168 3.77 10.06 -16.16
CA LYS A 168 2.68 9.56 -17.05
C LYS A 168 2.70 8.03 -17.21
N GLY A 169 2.02 7.31 -16.31
CA GLY A 169 1.78 5.87 -16.43
C GLY A 169 0.30 5.52 -16.67
N ASP A 170 0.02 4.40 -17.33
CA ASP A 170 -1.35 4.02 -17.75
C ASP A 170 -2.31 3.71 -16.59
N ALA A 171 -1.81 3.36 -15.40
CA ALA A 171 -2.65 3.15 -14.22
C ALA A 171 -3.18 4.49 -13.65
N CYS A 172 -2.46 5.60 -13.85
CA CYS A 172 -2.88 6.93 -13.39
C CYS A 172 -4.16 7.42 -14.09
N LYS A 173 -4.41 6.96 -15.32
CA LYS A 173 -5.59 7.35 -16.12
C LYS A 173 -6.91 6.81 -15.58
N LYS A 174 -6.89 5.74 -14.76
CA LYS A 174 -8.10 5.10 -14.21
C LYS A 174 -8.58 5.70 -12.89
N ILE A 175 -7.75 6.53 -12.22
CA ILE A 175 -8.08 7.16 -10.94
C ILE A 175 -9.15 8.28 -11.10
N HIS A 176 -9.49 8.67 -12.32
CA HIS A 176 -10.49 9.70 -12.65
C HIS A 176 -11.98 9.33 -12.38
N LYS A 177 -12.27 8.24 -11.65
CA LYS A 177 -13.65 7.78 -11.36
C LYS A 177 -13.99 7.72 -9.87
N ILE A 178 -13.43 8.63 -9.07
CA ILE A 178 -13.90 8.82 -7.69
C ILE A 178 -14.86 10.02 -7.68
N GLU A 179 -16.14 9.74 -7.98
CA GLU A 179 -17.27 10.65 -7.76
C GLU A 179 -17.94 10.39 -6.40
#